data_AF-A0A3B9IVL9-F1
#
_entry.id   AF-A0A3B9IVL9-F1
#
_cell.length_a   1.000
_cell.length_b   1.000
_cell.length_c   1.000
_cell.angle_alpha   90.00
_cell.angle_beta   90.00
_cell.angle_gamma   90.00
#
_symmetry.space_group_name_H-M   'P 1'
#
loop_
_entity.id
_entity.type
_entity.pdbx_description
1 polymer ?
#
loop_
_entity_poly.entity_id
_entity_poly.type
_entity_poly.pdbx_seq_one_letter_code
_entity_poly.pdbx_strand_id
1 'polypeptide(L)'
;MDRIAEIMDNSVKCSEAVGAGCLVFKDGKELYSHFSGHADKSKNIPMQRNTIARLFSLTKPVTAAAAMICTDMGLISPNDPVSKFFPEYSKLSYLDGDNIIPCTENLKISHLLTMTSGIPYANNFNKSVIASARLFDEVISRQNSGNDMTTQEFC
;
A
#
# COMPACT_ATOMS: atom_id res chain seq x y z
N MET A 1 -27.09 2.31 -14.52
CA MET A 1 -26.32 3.28 -13.73
C MET A 1 -27.06 3.64 -12.44
N ASP A 2 -28.38 3.86 -12.50
CA ASP A 2 -29.24 4.18 -11.35
C ASP A 2 -29.13 3.21 -10.17
N ARG A 3 -28.97 1.91 -10.44
CA ARG A 3 -28.77 0.91 -9.38
C ARG A 3 -27.48 1.09 -8.58
N ILE A 4 -26.42 1.65 -9.19
CA ILE A 4 -25.15 1.93 -8.48
C ILE A 4 -25.36 3.09 -7.51
N ALA A 5 -26.02 4.16 -7.97
CA ALA A 5 -26.36 5.30 -7.13
C ALA A 5 -27.25 4.88 -5.95
N GLU A 6 -28.28 4.08 -6.21
CA GLU A 6 -29.18 3.54 -5.18
C GLU A 6 -28.44 2.73 -4.11
N ILE A 7 -27.54 1.83 -4.52
CA ILE A 7 -26.72 1.05 -3.58
C ILE A 7 -25.86 1.97 -2.71
N MET A 8 -25.16 2.93 -3.33
CA MET A 8 -24.29 3.87 -2.60
C MET A 8 -25.08 4.73 -1.61
N ASP A 9 -26.21 5.28 -2.06
CA ASP A 9 -27.07 6.12 -1.23
C ASP A 9 -27.67 5.32 -0.08
N ASN A 10 -28.04 4.06 -0.32
CA ASN A 10 -28.56 3.19 0.73
C ASN A 10 -27.47 2.81 1.73
N SER A 11 -26.23 2.50 1.31
CA SER A 11 -25.12 2.25 2.24
C SER A 11 -24.82 3.48 3.12
N VAL A 12 -24.95 4.69 2.57
CA VAL A 12 -24.83 5.92 3.38
C VAL A 12 -26.01 6.09 4.33
N LYS A 13 -27.25 5.90 3.87
CA LYS A 13 -28.46 5.98 4.71
C LYS A 13 -28.43 4.97 5.86
N CYS A 14 -27.98 3.74 5.60
CA CYS A 14 -27.82 2.68 6.59
C CYS A 14 -26.57 2.82 7.47
N SER A 15 -25.78 3.90 7.29
CA SER A 15 -24.53 4.15 8.03
C SER A 15 -23.46 3.07 7.88
N GLU A 16 -23.48 2.32 6.78
CA GLU A 16 -22.40 1.39 6.40
C GLU A 16 -21.17 2.14 5.88
N ALA A 17 -21.39 3.31 5.27
CA ALA A 17 -20.35 4.22 4.84
C ALA A 17 -20.68 5.67 5.24
N VAL A 18 -19.66 6.46 5.56
CA VAL A 18 -19.82 7.91 5.81
C VAL A 18 -20.06 8.68 4.51
N GLY A 19 -19.36 8.27 3.45
CA GLY A 19 -19.53 8.75 2.10
C GLY A 19 -18.81 7.83 1.12
N ALA A 20 -19.19 7.90 -0.14
CA ALA A 20 -18.66 7.04 -1.20
C ALA A 20 -18.63 7.80 -2.54
N GLY A 21 -17.62 7.52 -3.36
CA GLY A 21 -17.52 8.01 -4.73
C GLY A 21 -17.33 6.83 -5.68
N CYS A 22 -18.00 6.86 -6.82
CA CYS A 22 -17.85 5.89 -7.88
C CYS A 22 -17.67 6.60 -9.21
N LEU A 23 -16.72 6.11 -10.01
CA LEU A 23 -16.36 6.66 -11.31
C LEU A 23 -16.17 5.50 -12.29
N VAL A 24 -16.82 5.58 -13.45
CA VAL A 24 -16.65 4.59 -14.53
C VAL A 24 -16.09 5.29 -15.75
N PHE A 25 -14.88 4.91 -16.13
CA PHE A 25 -14.21 5.36 -17.35
C PHE A 25 -14.09 4.22 -18.34
N LYS A 26 -14.37 4.49 -19.61
CA LYS A 26 -14.19 3.55 -20.70
C LYS A 26 -13.83 4.31 -21.98
N ASP A 27 -12.86 3.80 -22.73
CA ASP A 27 -12.46 4.35 -24.04
C ASP A 27 -12.15 5.85 -23.98
N GLY A 28 -11.45 6.28 -22.93
CA GLY A 28 -11.07 7.69 -22.71
C GLY A 28 -12.23 8.62 -22.32
N LYS A 29 -13.43 8.08 -22.10
CA LYS A 29 -14.62 8.85 -21.73
C LYS A 29 -15.13 8.44 -20.35
N GLU A 30 -15.57 9.44 -19.60
CA GLU A 30 -16.35 9.19 -18.40
C GLU A 30 -17.75 8.73 -18.81
N LEU A 31 -18.17 7.57 -18.34
CA LEU A 31 -19.51 7.05 -18.58
C LEU A 31 -20.44 7.30 -17.39
N TYR A 32 -19.88 7.48 -16.19
CA TYR A 32 -20.65 7.67 -14.97
C TYR A 32 -19.79 8.22 -13.84
N SER A 33 -20.41 9.07 -13.02
CA SER A 33 -19.89 9.41 -11.70
C SER A 33 -21.04 9.60 -10.72
N HIS A 34 -20.86 9.12 -9.49
CA HIS A 34 -21.80 9.38 -8.40
C HIS A 34 -21.02 9.55 -7.09
N PHE A 35 -21.50 10.46 -6.25
CA PHE A 35 -20.91 10.77 -4.97
C PHE A 35 -22.04 10.86 -3.94
N SER A 36 -21.89 10.15 -2.82
CA SER A 36 -22.90 10.05 -1.78
C SER A 36 -22.30 10.35 -0.41
N GLY A 37 -23.10 10.95 0.46
CA GLY A 37 -22.72 11.24 1.84
C GLY A 37 -21.64 12.31 1.99
N HIS A 38 -20.75 12.12 2.97
CA HIS A 38 -19.80 13.12 3.43
C HIS A 38 -18.36 12.64 3.31
N ALA A 39 -17.46 13.55 2.94
CA ALA A 39 -16.02 13.36 3.13
C ALA A 39 -15.64 13.54 4.61
N ASP A 40 -16.33 14.45 5.31
CA ASP A 40 -16.22 14.65 6.76
C ASP A 40 -17.60 14.96 7.32
N LYS A 41 -18.20 13.98 8.02
CA LYS A 41 -19.53 14.11 8.62
C LYS A 41 -19.56 15.13 9.76
N SER A 42 -18.47 15.25 10.53
CA SER A 42 -18.41 16.16 11.69
C SER A 42 -18.39 17.63 11.28
N LYS A 43 -17.78 17.92 10.13
CA LYS A 43 -17.70 19.26 9.54
C LYS A 43 -18.74 19.50 8.45
N ASN A 44 -19.66 18.54 8.23
CA ASN A 44 -20.66 18.58 7.18
C ASN A 44 -20.06 18.84 5.77
N ILE A 45 -18.89 18.26 5.49
CA ILE A 45 -18.23 18.38 4.19
C ILE A 45 -18.75 17.24 3.29
N PRO A 46 -19.44 17.55 2.18
CA PRO A 46 -19.97 16.54 1.28
C PRO A 46 -18.86 15.76 0.57
N MET A 47 -19.15 14.50 0.22
CA MET A 47 -18.30 13.74 -0.71
C MET A 47 -18.46 14.33 -2.11
N GLN A 48 -17.35 14.69 -2.75
CA GLN A 48 -17.35 15.32 -4.07
C GLN A 48 -16.22 14.74 -4.93
N ARG A 49 -16.27 15.03 -6.24
CA ARG A 49 -15.29 14.57 -7.22
C ARG A 49 -13.84 14.86 -6.86
N ASN A 50 -13.59 16.03 -6.30
CA ASN A 50 -12.26 16.52 -5.93
C ASN A 50 -11.94 16.28 -4.44
N THR A 51 -12.71 15.45 -3.73
CA THR A 51 -12.38 15.06 -2.37
C THR A 51 -11.03 14.35 -2.33
N ILE A 52 -10.10 14.89 -1.55
CA ILE A 52 -8.81 14.26 -1.28
C ILE A 52 -9.03 13.09 -0.32
N ALA A 53 -8.64 11.88 -0.75
CA ALA A 53 -8.77 10.66 0.02
C ALA A 53 -7.40 10.04 0.31
N ARG A 54 -7.29 9.34 1.45
CA ARG A 54 -6.14 8.48 1.74
C ARG A 54 -6.28 7.19 0.94
N LEU A 55 -5.40 7.00 -0.04
CA LEU A 55 -5.46 5.87 -0.98
C LEU A 55 -4.95 4.55 -0.41
N PHE A 56 -4.19 4.58 0.69
CA PHE A 56 -3.58 3.40 1.31
C PHE A 56 -2.88 2.52 0.26
N SER A 57 -3.21 1.23 0.21
CA SER A 57 -2.59 0.28 -0.72
C SER A 57 -2.83 0.57 -2.20
N LEU A 58 -3.75 1.48 -2.58
CA LEU A 58 -3.89 1.93 -3.96
C LEU A 58 -2.69 2.73 -4.47
N THR A 59 -1.73 3.06 -3.60
CA THR A 59 -0.41 3.55 -4.02
C THR A 59 0.41 2.45 -4.75
N LYS A 60 0.20 1.17 -4.45
CA LYS A 60 1.03 0.07 -4.99
C LYS A 60 1.04 -0.01 -6.52
N PRO A 61 -0.11 0.05 -7.25
CA PRO A 61 -0.08 0.07 -8.71
C PRO A 61 0.68 1.28 -9.29
N VAL A 62 0.63 2.44 -8.63
CA VAL A 62 1.38 3.64 -9.05
C VAL A 62 2.89 3.41 -8.88
N THR A 63 3.31 2.86 -7.72
CA THR A 63 4.71 2.48 -7.47
C THR A 63 5.19 1.40 -8.44
N ALA A 64 4.35 0.40 -8.74
CA ALA A 64 4.68 -0.65 -9.71
C ALA A 64 4.85 -0.09 -11.12
N ALA A 65 3.98 0.84 -11.55
CA ALA A 65 4.14 1.53 -12.84
C ALA A 65 5.45 2.33 -12.90
N ALA A 66 5.81 3.04 -11.83
CA ALA A 66 7.09 3.74 -11.72
C ALA A 66 8.28 2.77 -11.83
N ALA A 67 8.22 1.61 -11.19
CA ALA A 67 9.24 0.57 -11.31
C ALA A 67 9.36 0.02 -12.74
N MET A 68 8.24 -0.12 -13.46
CA MET A 68 8.26 -0.54 -14.88
C MET A 68 8.85 0.53 -15.79
N ILE A 69 8.55 1.82 -15.56
CA ILE A 69 9.21 2.92 -16.28
C ILE A 69 10.74 2.88 -16.04
N CYS A 70 11.18 2.70 -14.80
CA CYS A 70 12.61 2.54 -14.49
C CYS A 70 13.23 1.30 -15.17
N THR A 71 12.44 0.24 -15.35
CA THR A 71 12.86 -0.97 -16.08
C THR A 71 13.04 -0.67 -17.57
N ASP A 72 12.09 0.01 -18.20
CA ASP A 72 12.15 0.41 -19.61
C ASP A 72 13.34 1.35 -19.88
N MET A 73 13.69 2.19 -18.91
CA MET A 73 14.87 3.07 -18.95
C MET A 73 16.19 2.34 -18.68
N GLY A 74 16.16 1.04 -18.35
CA GLY A 74 17.36 0.26 -18.01
C GLY A 74 18.00 0.61 -16.66
N LEU A 75 17.30 1.34 -15.79
CA LEU A 75 17.80 1.74 -14.47
C LEU A 75 17.75 0.60 -13.45
N ILE A 76 16.73 -0.26 -13.57
CA ILE A 76 16.55 -1.47 -12.75
C ILE A 76 16.12 -2.63 -13.65
N SER A 77 16.34 -3.87 -13.19
CA SER A 77 15.78 -5.07 -13.80
C SER A 77 14.88 -5.81 -12.80
N PRO A 78 13.75 -6.42 -13.22
CA PRO A 78 13.00 -7.32 -12.34
C PRO A 78 13.84 -8.47 -11.77
N ASN A 79 14.94 -8.83 -12.44
CA ASN A 79 15.89 -9.85 -12.00
C ASN A 79 17.04 -9.31 -11.14
N ASP A 80 17.17 -7.99 -11.01
CA ASP A 80 18.18 -7.42 -10.11
C ASP A 80 17.91 -7.90 -8.68
N PRO A 81 18.96 -8.28 -7.94
CA PRO A 81 18.83 -8.50 -6.50
C PRO A 81 18.59 -7.16 -5.81
N VAL A 82 17.69 -7.12 -4.83
CA VAL A 82 17.41 -5.93 -4.02
C VAL A 82 18.67 -5.42 -3.32
N SER A 83 19.58 -6.33 -2.97
CA SER A 83 20.89 -6.02 -2.37
C SER A 83 21.83 -5.17 -3.23
N LYS A 84 21.55 -5.03 -4.53
CA LYS A 84 22.22 -4.06 -5.41
C LYS A 84 21.97 -2.62 -4.99
N PHE A 85 20.81 -2.34 -4.39
CA PHE A 85 20.37 -1.00 -3.97
C PHE A 85 20.36 -0.84 -2.45
N PHE A 86 20.09 -1.94 -1.73
CA PHE A 86 19.95 -1.99 -0.28
C PHE A 86 20.83 -3.13 0.28
N PRO A 87 22.13 -2.90 0.53
CA PRO A 87 23.09 -3.96 0.89
C PRO A 87 22.69 -4.83 2.08
N GLU A 88 21.89 -4.30 3.00
CA GLU A 88 21.28 -5.00 4.14
C GLU A 88 20.41 -6.21 3.72
N TYR A 89 19.88 -6.24 2.49
CA TYR A 89 19.14 -7.38 1.92
C TYR A 89 20.03 -8.51 1.37
N SER A 90 21.37 -8.41 1.51
CA SER A 90 22.29 -9.45 1.02
C SER A 90 22.26 -10.76 1.83
N LYS A 91 21.75 -10.72 3.07
CA LYS A 91 21.72 -11.87 3.98
C LYS A 91 20.38 -11.95 4.71
N LEU A 92 19.38 -12.47 4.01
CA LEU A 92 18.05 -12.67 4.56
C LEU A 92 17.91 -14.05 5.20
N SER A 93 16.98 -14.16 6.14
CA SER A 93 16.53 -15.42 6.73
C SER A 93 15.00 -15.41 6.83
N TYR A 94 14.40 -16.59 6.84
CA TYR A 94 12.96 -16.76 7.06
C TYR A 94 12.69 -17.63 8.29
N LEU A 95 11.44 -17.59 8.78
CA LEU A 95 10.98 -18.44 9.86
C LEU A 95 10.32 -19.72 9.32
N ASP A 96 10.76 -20.87 9.82
CA ASP A 96 10.09 -22.15 9.68
C ASP A 96 9.73 -22.68 11.08
N GLY A 97 8.47 -22.48 11.47
CA GLY A 97 8.06 -22.56 12.88
C GLY A 97 8.84 -21.53 13.71
N ASP A 98 9.65 -22.04 14.66
CA ASP A 98 10.52 -21.23 15.51
C ASP A 98 11.96 -21.12 15.01
N ASN A 99 12.31 -21.85 13.95
CA ASN A 99 13.66 -21.90 13.39
C ASN A 99 13.90 -20.72 12.45
N ILE A 100 15.08 -20.12 12.54
CA ILE A 100 15.55 -19.09 11.61
C ILE A 100 16.45 -19.77 10.57
N ILE A 101 16.01 -19.78 9.32
CA ILE A 101 16.71 -20.46 8.23
C ILE A 101 17.25 -19.41 7.25
N PRO A 102 18.57 -19.40 6.95
CA PRO A 102 19.12 -18.51 5.94
C PRO A 102 18.53 -18.75 4.55
N CYS A 103 18.20 -17.68 3.83
CA CYS A 103 17.80 -17.76 2.44
C CYS A 103 18.99 -18.15 1.56
N THR A 104 18.78 -19.08 0.63
CA THR A 104 19.81 -19.49 -0.37
C THR A 104 19.75 -18.65 -1.65
N GLU A 105 18.60 -18.05 -1.93
CA GLU A 105 18.34 -17.23 -3.11
C GLU A 105 18.28 -15.75 -2.74
N ASN A 106 18.71 -14.89 -3.68
CA ASN A 106 18.57 -13.44 -3.51
C ASN A 106 17.11 -13.01 -3.66
N LEU A 107 16.70 -12.05 -2.82
CA LEU A 107 15.45 -11.32 -3.04
C LEU A 107 15.58 -10.47 -4.31
N LYS A 108 14.71 -10.70 -5.30
CA LYS A 108 14.67 -9.96 -6.57
C LYS A 108 13.62 -8.86 -6.53
N ILE A 109 13.77 -7.84 -7.37
CA ILE A 109 12.76 -6.80 -7.56
C ILE A 109 11.40 -7.40 -7.96
N SER A 110 11.40 -8.43 -8.82
CA SER A 110 10.17 -9.13 -9.21
C SER A 110 9.39 -9.68 -8.01
N HIS A 111 10.07 -10.24 -7.01
CA HIS A 111 9.42 -10.77 -5.81
C HIS A 111 8.69 -9.69 -5.00
N LEU A 112 9.19 -8.45 -5.00
CA LEU A 112 8.50 -7.31 -4.38
C LEU A 112 7.23 -6.94 -5.17
N LEU A 113 7.33 -6.88 -6.49
CA LEU A 113 6.22 -6.49 -7.38
C LEU A 113 5.10 -7.55 -7.42
N THR A 114 5.42 -8.81 -7.17
CA THR A 114 4.47 -9.93 -7.20
C THR A 114 3.99 -10.39 -5.83
N MET A 115 4.36 -9.69 -4.75
CA MET A 115 4.02 -10.07 -3.36
C MET A 115 4.51 -11.48 -2.98
N THR A 116 5.70 -11.88 -3.46
CA THR A 116 6.32 -13.18 -3.17
C THR A 116 7.70 -13.04 -2.50
N SER A 117 7.99 -11.88 -1.92
CA SER A 117 9.25 -11.60 -1.23
C SER A 117 9.39 -12.30 0.13
N GLY A 118 8.27 -12.68 0.75
CA GLY A 118 8.23 -13.19 2.12
C GLY A 118 8.33 -12.11 3.19
N ILE A 119 8.42 -10.82 2.83
CA ILE A 119 8.44 -9.71 3.79
C ILE A 119 7.03 -9.56 4.40
N PRO A 120 6.88 -9.66 5.73
CA PRO A 120 5.56 -9.60 6.36
C PRO A 120 5.09 -8.16 6.62
N TYR A 121 3.79 -8.04 6.88
CA TYR A 121 3.22 -6.86 7.54
C TYR A 121 3.24 -7.03 9.07
N ALA A 122 3.18 -5.90 9.79
CA ALA A 122 3.00 -5.85 11.24
C ALA A 122 1.84 -6.73 11.70
N ASN A 123 2.10 -7.63 12.65
CA ASN A 123 1.10 -8.45 13.33
C ASN A 123 1.70 -9.04 14.63
N ASN A 124 0.99 -9.94 15.33
CA ASN A 124 1.37 -10.42 16.67
C ASN A 124 1.44 -11.95 16.84
N PHE A 125 1.40 -12.73 15.76
CA PHE A 125 1.30 -14.20 15.85
C PHE A 125 2.63 -14.96 15.70
N ASN A 126 3.72 -14.34 15.25
CA ASN A 126 5.06 -14.94 15.23
C ASN A 126 6.17 -13.89 15.33
N LYS A 127 7.42 -14.36 15.50
CA LYS A 127 8.59 -13.48 15.73
C LYS A 127 8.82 -12.47 14.59
N SER A 128 8.58 -12.84 13.33
CA SER A 128 8.86 -12.00 12.16
C SER A 128 7.83 -10.87 12.02
N VAL A 129 6.53 -11.17 12.18
CA VAL A 129 5.47 -10.14 12.15
C VAL A 129 5.52 -9.22 13.38
N ILE A 130 5.96 -9.73 14.54
CA ILE A 130 6.18 -8.92 15.75
C ILE A 130 7.35 -7.96 15.54
N ALA A 131 8.45 -8.41 14.93
CA ALA A 131 9.56 -7.53 14.59
C ALA A 131 9.11 -6.41 13.64
N SER A 132 8.27 -6.75 12.65
CA SER A 132 7.69 -5.75 11.76
C SER A 132 6.78 -4.77 12.50
N ALA A 133 5.94 -5.24 13.42
CA ALA A 133 5.10 -4.37 14.25
C ALA A 133 5.92 -3.35 15.05
N ARG A 134 7.03 -3.78 15.66
CA ARG A 134 7.94 -2.88 16.39
C ARG A 134 8.54 -1.81 15.49
N LEU A 135 8.93 -2.17 14.26
CA LEU A 135 9.43 -1.19 13.28
C LEU A 135 8.37 -0.15 12.93
N PHE A 136 7.12 -0.58 12.68
CA PHE A 136 6.02 0.35 12.41
C PHE A 136 5.71 1.26 13.62
N ASP A 137 5.75 0.72 14.84
CA ASP A 137 5.59 1.52 16.07
C ASP A 137 6.69 2.57 16.19
N GLU A 138 7.93 2.22 15.87
CA GLU A 138 9.06 3.15 15.85
C GLU A 138 8.88 4.25 14.80
N VAL A 139 8.47 3.89 13.57
CA VAL A 139 8.18 4.86 12.50
C VAL A 139 7.13 5.88 12.96
N ILE A 140 6.04 5.40 13.55
CA ILE A 140 4.95 6.27 14.04
C ILE A 140 5.44 7.16 15.19
N SER A 141 6.24 6.62 16.12
CA SER A 141 6.80 7.39 17.24
C SER A 141 7.75 8.49 16.77
N ARG A 142 8.63 8.17 15.82
CA ARG A 142 9.56 9.10 15.18
C ARG A 142 8.84 10.21 14.41
N GLN A 143 7.79 9.85 13.68
CA GLN A 143 6.95 10.82 12.97
C GLN A 143 6.26 11.81 13.93
N ASN A 144 5.72 11.31 15.04
CA ASN A 144 5.07 12.15 16.04
C ASN A 144 6.03 13.07 16.81
N SER A 145 7.31 12.72 16.86
CA SER A 145 8.35 13.54 17.51
C SER A 145 9.10 14.46 16.53
N GLY A 146 8.74 14.45 15.24
CA GLY A 146 9.40 15.25 14.20
C GLY A 146 10.81 14.75 13.83
N ASN A 147 11.17 13.53 14.25
CA ASN A 147 12.43 12.88 13.91
C ASN A 147 12.19 11.76 12.89
N ASP A 148 11.65 12.09 11.72
CA ASP A 148 11.19 11.13 10.73
C ASP A 148 12.27 10.08 10.38
N MET A 149 11.83 8.83 10.19
CA MET A 149 12.69 7.75 9.72
C MET A 149 12.91 7.91 8.21
N THR A 150 14.17 7.91 7.79
CA THR A 150 14.52 7.89 6.37
C THR A 150 14.17 6.54 5.74
N THR A 151 14.03 6.49 4.41
CA THR A 151 13.81 5.23 3.71
C THR A 151 14.93 4.22 3.98
N GLN A 152 16.17 4.69 4.12
CA GLN A 152 17.31 3.83 4.40
C GLN A 152 17.28 3.25 5.83
N GLU A 153 16.76 3.99 6.81
CA GLU A 153 16.59 3.47 8.18
C GLU A 153 15.41 2.49 8.30
N PHE A 154 14.42 2.60 7.40
CA PHE A 154 13.28 1.68 7.37
C PHE A 154 13.60 0.34 6.70
N CYS A 155 14.55 0.33 5.76
CA CYS A 155 14.93 -0.83 4.97
C CYS A 155 15.87 -1.77 5.73
#